data_AF-A0A962MM75-F1
#
_entry.id   AF-A0A962MM75-F1
#
_cell.length_a   1.000
_cell.length_b   1.000
_cell.length_c   1.000
_cell.angle_alpha   90.00
_cell.angle_beta   90.00
_cell.angle_gamma   90.00
#
_symmetry.space_group_name_H-M   'P 1'
#
loop_
_entity.id
_entity.type
_entity.pdbx_description
1 polymer ?
#
loop_
_entity_poly.entity_id
_entity_poly.type
_entity_poly.pdbx_seq_one_letter_code
_entity_poly.pdbx_strand_id
1 'polypeptide(L)'
;SATAISFAMQSMAVNRPRQIIIEKGNSFGLMVDYYRAQGLQTRQILFQRGQSVCYAPYVDTAKALAEHCGELPDGDDEADQRSYLAEMLYMTELMITGGRVRDSEALTSSDRAAMQDALIAALSAAEAAGNPHARPEDVYRALLAMSEKEIIPEIRLSLRRMADSLKLWTDGLRG
;
A
#
# COMPACT_ATOMS: atom_id res chain seq x y z
N SER A 1 -19.79 13.03 12.64
CA SER A 1 -18.70 12.65 13.56
C SER A 1 -19.15 12.63 15.02
N ALA A 2 -19.94 13.59 15.51
CA ALA A 2 -20.33 13.71 16.92
C ALA A 2 -20.84 12.42 17.59
N THR A 3 -21.78 11.69 16.99
CA THR A 3 -22.29 10.42 17.55
C THR A 3 -21.21 9.35 17.65
N ALA A 4 -20.37 9.20 16.62
CA ALA A 4 -19.27 8.24 16.61
C ALA A 4 -18.19 8.58 17.66
N ILE A 5 -17.89 9.88 17.84
CA ILE A 5 -16.99 10.36 18.90
C ILE A 5 -17.55 10.00 20.28
N SER A 6 -18.85 10.23 20.51
CA SER A 6 -19.51 9.87 21.77
C SER A 6 -19.38 8.38 22.07
N PHE A 7 -19.69 7.50 21.11
CA PHE A 7 -19.55 6.06 21.28
C PHE A 7 -18.09 5.62 21.48
N ALA A 8 -17.15 6.21 20.74
CA ALA A 8 -15.72 5.93 20.90
C ALA A 8 -15.23 6.30 22.31
N MET A 9 -15.64 7.46 22.84
CA MET A 9 -15.28 7.91 24.19
C MET A 9 -15.91 7.05 25.28
N GLN A 10 -17.20 6.70 25.15
CA GLN A 10 -17.88 5.80 26.08
C GLN A 10 -17.18 4.43 26.12
N SER A 11 -16.88 3.88 24.95
CA SER A 11 -16.14 2.61 24.83
C SER A 11 -14.73 2.71 25.43
N MET A 12 -14.01 3.83 25.19
CA MET A 12 -12.69 4.07 25.77
C MET A 12 -12.72 4.18 27.29
N ALA A 13 -13.72 4.86 27.85
CA ALA A 13 -13.85 5.05 29.29
C ALA A 13 -14.08 3.72 30.03
N VAL A 14 -14.88 2.81 29.46
CA VAL A 14 -15.26 1.54 30.09
C VAL A 14 -14.25 0.43 29.79
N ASN A 15 -13.90 0.24 28.51
CA ASN A 15 -13.17 -0.96 28.06
C ASN A 15 -11.70 -0.67 27.69
N ARG A 16 -11.32 0.61 27.55
CA ARG A 16 -9.98 1.05 27.10
C ARG A 16 -9.43 0.26 25.89
N PRO A 17 -10.21 0.02 24.82
CA PRO A 17 -9.72 -0.77 23.70
C PRO A 17 -8.70 0.02 22.87
N ARG A 18 -7.87 -0.69 22.10
CA ARG A 18 -7.07 -0.05 21.05
C ARG A 18 -8.01 0.44 19.94
N GLN A 19 -8.03 1.74 19.69
CA GLN A 19 -8.87 2.36 18.65
C GLN A 19 -8.00 2.81 17.46
N ILE A 20 -8.42 2.46 16.25
CA ILE A 20 -7.86 2.96 14.99
C ILE A 20 -8.98 3.69 14.25
N ILE A 21 -8.76 4.95 13.90
CA ILE A 21 -9.75 5.82 13.28
C ILE A 21 -9.15 6.41 12.02
N ILE A 22 -9.79 6.15 10.90
CA ILE A 22 -9.44 6.70 9.59
C ILE A 22 -10.61 7.58 9.16
N GLU A 23 -10.38 8.88 9.05
CA GLU A 23 -11.41 9.83 8.61
C GLU A 23 -10.87 10.81 7.57
N LYS A 24 -11.79 11.41 6.82
CA LYS A 24 -11.50 12.55 5.96
C LYS A 24 -11.79 13.84 6.73
N GLY A 25 -10.74 14.60 7.04
CA GLY A 25 -10.84 15.89 7.74
C GLY A 25 -9.97 15.91 9.00
N ASN A 26 -10.58 16.27 10.13
CA ASN A 26 -9.95 16.23 11.45
C ASN A 26 -11.03 16.34 12.56
N SER A 27 -12.19 15.73 12.36
CA SER A 27 -13.30 15.77 13.30
C SER A 27 -12.98 15.09 14.64
N PHE A 28 -12.12 14.07 14.63
CA PHE A 28 -11.71 13.32 15.81
C PHE A 28 -10.46 13.91 16.50
N GLY A 29 -9.86 14.97 15.96
CA GLY A 29 -8.63 15.56 16.52
C GLY A 29 -8.78 15.98 17.98
N LEU A 30 -9.87 16.67 18.33
CA LEU A 30 -10.15 17.05 19.72
C LEU A 30 -10.35 15.85 20.65
N MET A 31 -10.91 14.76 20.13
CA MET A 31 -11.06 13.52 20.91
C MET A 31 -9.69 12.89 21.19
N VAL A 32 -8.79 12.90 20.21
CA VAL A 32 -7.41 12.42 20.36
C VAL A 32 -6.64 13.26 21.37
N ASP A 33 -6.81 14.59 21.36
CA ASP A 33 -6.22 15.49 22.35
C ASP A 33 -6.78 15.25 23.76
N TYR A 34 -8.10 15.04 23.86
CA TYR A 34 -8.73 14.66 25.13
C TYR A 34 -8.17 13.34 25.66
N TYR A 35 -8.06 12.29 24.83
CA TYR A 35 -7.44 11.02 25.23
C TYR A 35 -6.00 11.20 25.72
N ARG A 36 -5.20 12.04 25.06
CA ARG A 36 -3.84 12.35 25.48
C ARG A 36 -3.82 13.02 26.86
N ALA A 37 -4.72 13.97 27.11
CA ALA A 37 -4.85 14.63 28.41
C ALA A 37 -5.29 13.66 29.53
N GLN A 38 -6.01 12.58 29.18
CA GLN A 38 -6.35 11.49 30.11
C GLN A 38 -5.24 10.43 30.25
N GLY A 39 -4.03 10.71 29.77
CA GLY A 39 -2.86 9.84 29.90
C GLY A 39 -2.83 8.65 28.94
N LEU A 40 -3.66 8.64 27.88
CA LEU A 40 -3.59 7.61 26.85
C LEU A 40 -2.47 7.92 25.85
N GLN A 41 -1.79 6.88 25.40
CA GLN A 41 -0.89 6.98 24.26
C GLN A 41 -1.72 7.21 23.00
N THR A 42 -1.52 8.35 22.35
CA THR A 42 -2.20 8.66 21.09
C THR A 42 -1.20 8.99 20.00
N ARG A 43 -1.51 8.55 18.78
CA ARG A 43 -0.77 8.91 17.57
C ARG A 43 -1.77 9.45 16.56
N GLN A 44 -1.49 10.66 16.06
CA GLN A 44 -2.29 11.29 15.02
C GLN A 44 -1.42 11.53 13.79
N ILE A 45 -1.92 11.15 12.63
CA ILE A 45 -1.26 11.33 11.35
C ILE A 45 -2.21 12.16 10.48
N LEU A 46 -1.81 13.37 10.12
CA LEU A 46 -2.60 14.24 9.25
C LEU A 46 -2.02 14.25 7.83
N PHE A 47 -2.81 13.82 6.87
CA PHE A 47 -2.43 13.89 5.46
C PHE A 47 -2.74 15.29 4.90
N GLN A 48 -1.81 16.23 5.12
CA GLN A 48 -1.87 17.60 4.59
C GLN A 48 -0.77 17.85 3.55
N ARG A 49 -1.00 18.81 2.64
CA ARG A 49 0.03 19.25 1.69
C ARG A 49 1.22 19.84 2.48
N GLY A 50 2.42 19.29 2.28
CA GLY A 50 3.66 19.78 2.90
C GLY A 50 4.11 19.03 4.17
N GLN A 51 3.37 18.03 4.66
CA GLN A 51 3.89 17.13 5.69
C GLN A 51 4.69 15.97 5.07
N SER A 52 5.83 15.63 5.68
CA SER A 52 6.63 14.45 5.34
C SER A 52 6.07 13.21 6.03
N VAL A 53 4.84 12.83 5.69
CA VAL A 53 4.26 11.54 6.08
C VAL A 53 4.34 10.64 4.86
N CYS A 54 5.17 9.59 4.95
CA CYS A 54 5.32 8.59 3.91
C CYS A 54 4.64 7.28 4.35
N TYR A 55 3.91 6.65 3.44
CA TYR A 55 3.44 5.28 3.58
C TYR A 55 4.18 4.43 2.56
N ALA A 56 5.09 3.56 3.01
CA ALA A 56 5.91 2.71 2.16
C ALA A 56 5.11 1.47 1.72
N PRO A 57 4.61 1.39 0.47
CA PRO A 57 3.67 0.33 0.06
C PRO A 57 4.31 -1.07 0.08
N TYR A 58 5.63 -1.12 -0.03
CA TYR A 58 6.39 -2.37 -0.16
C TYR A 58 7.29 -2.65 1.05
N VAL A 59 6.99 -2.06 2.21
CA VAL A 59 7.85 -2.14 3.41
C VAL A 59 8.20 -3.56 3.82
N ASP A 60 7.30 -4.52 3.63
CA ASP A 60 7.49 -5.94 3.95
C ASP A 60 8.17 -6.73 2.81
N THR A 61 9.01 -6.08 1.98
CA THR A 61 9.64 -6.68 0.77
C THR A 61 10.21 -8.08 1.02
N ALA A 62 11.02 -8.23 2.08
CA ALA A 62 11.64 -9.52 2.42
C ALA A 62 10.60 -10.61 2.73
N LYS A 63 9.48 -10.26 3.38
CA LYS A 63 8.42 -11.23 3.68
C LYS A 63 7.63 -11.62 2.43
N ALA A 64 7.37 -10.66 1.53
CA ALA A 64 6.71 -10.94 0.26
C ALA A 64 7.57 -11.83 -0.66
N LEU A 65 8.90 -11.67 -0.63
CA LEU A 65 9.82 -12.55 -1.34
C LEU A 65 9.89 -13.94 -0.71
N ALA A 66 10.02 -14.03 0.62
CA ALA A 66 9.96 -15.32 1.32
C ALA A 66 8.64 -16.05 1.06
N GLU A 67 7.50 -15.33 1.04
CA GLU A 67 6.19 -15.87 0.67
C GLU A 67 6.20 -16.42 -0.76
N HIS A 68 6.73 -15.65 -1.71
CA HIS A 68 6.81 -16.06 -3.10
C HIS A 68 7.68 -17.30 -3.31
N CYS A 69 8.77 -17.43 -2.55
CA CYS A 69 9.68 -18.57 -2.58
C CYS A 69 9.19 -19.78 -1.75
N GLY A 70 8.08 -19.66 -1.01
CA GLY A 70 7.59 -20.71 -0.11
C GLY A 70 8.48 -20.92 1.12
N GLU A 71 9.19 -19.88 1.55
CA GLU A 71 10.16 -19.89 2.66
C GLU A 71 9.60 -19.25 3.94
N LEU A 72 8.32 -18.87 3.96
CA LEU A 72 7.68 -18.42 5.20
C LEU A 72 7.68 -19.57 6.23
N PRO A 73 8.04 -19.30 7.49
CA PRO A 73 7.92 -20.30 8.54
C PRO A 73 6.44 -20.69 8.71
N ASP A 74 6.18 -22.00 8.85
CA ASP A 74 4.84 -22.51 9.17
C ASP A 74 4.36 -21.84 10.48
N GLY A 75 3.35 -20.99 10.37
CA GLY A 75 2.74 -20.30 11.51
C GLY A 75 1.62 -21.16 12.09
N ASP A 76 1.84 -21.77 13.25
CA ASP A 76 0.74 -22.31 14.05
C ASP A 76 -0.19 -21.14 14.46
N ASP A 77 -1.48 -21.24 14.11
CA ASP A 77 -2.62 -20.33 14.38
C ASP A 77 -3.04 -19.35 13.25
N GLU A 78 -4.35 -19.04 13.23
CA GLU A 78 -5.18 -18.24 12.29
C GLU A 78 -4.61 -16.89 11.74
N ALA A 79 -3.39 -16.50 12.10
CA ALA A 79 -2.58 -15.45 11.47
C ALA A 79 -2.14 -15.79 10.02
N ASP A 80 -2.36 -17.02 9.57
CA ASP A 80 -2.01 -17.62 8.27
C ASP A 80 -2.80 -17.11 7.04
N GLN A 81 -3.58 -16.03 7.18
CA GLN A 81 -4.41 -15.50 6.06
C GLN A 81 -3.86 -14.22 5.42
N ARG A 82 -2.74 -13.68 5.92
CA ARG A 82 -2.21 -12.41 5.43
C ARG A 82 -1.12 -12.61 4.37
N SER A 83 -1.52 -12.55 3.10
CA SER A 83 -0.57 -12.55 1.98
C SER A 83 0.08 -11.17 1.82
N TYR A 84 1.38 -11.08 2.08
CA TYR A 84 2.17 -9.86 1.91
C TYR A 84 2.27 -9.49 0.43
N LEU A 85 2.50 -10.49 -0.43
CA LEU A 85 2.56 -10.27 -1.87
C LEU A 85 1.21 -9.77 -2.42
N ALA A 86 0.09 -10.37 -2.01
CA ALA A 86 -1.23 -9.93 -2.45
C ALA A 86 -1.57 -8.51 -1.97
N GLU A 87 -1.18 -8.13 -0.75
CA GLU A 87 -1.35 -6.76 -0.25
C GLU A 87 -0.55 -5.75 -1.08
N MET A 88 0.72 -6.04 -1.36
CA MET A 88 1.56 -5.18 -2.19
C MET A 88 1.06 -5.09 -3.63
N LEU A 89 0.54 -6.20 -4.18
CA LEU A 89 -0.08 -6.22 -5.49
C LEU A 89 -1.35 -5.35 -5.50
N TYR A 90 -2.18 -5.45 -4.46
CA TYR A 90 -3.36 -4.61 -4.32
C TYR A 90 -3.01 -3.12 -4.23
N MET A 91 -1.95 -2.75 -3.49
CA MET A 91 -1.45 -1.37 -3.47
C MET A 91 -0.96 -0.91 -4.85
N THR A 92 -0.28 -1.79 -5.59
CA THR A 92 0.19 -1.51 -6.95
C THR A 92 -0.98 -1.29 -7.90
N GLU A 93 -2.01 -2.14 -7.83
CA GLU A 93 -3.25 -2.00 -8.59
C GLU A 93 -3.97 -0.69 -8.24
N LEU A 94 -4.09 -0.34 -6.96
CA LEU A 94 -4.66 0.94 -6.52
C LEU A 94 -3.91 2.14 -7.11
N MET A 95 -2.58 2.09 -7.14
CA MET A 95 -1.77 3.16 -7.72
C MET A 95 -1.95 3.25 -9.25
N ILE A 96 -1.99 2.12 -9.95
CA ILE A 96 -2.16 2.06 -11.42
C ILE A 96 -3.56 2.55 -11.84
N THR A 97 -4.60 2.13 -11.11
CA THR A 97 -6.01 2.47 -11.41
C THR A 97 -6.44 3.81 -10.82
N GLY A 98 -5.66 4.34 -9.87
CA GLY A 98 -6.05 5.49 -9.05
C GLY A 98 -7.24 5.19 -8.13
N GLY A 99 -7.48 3.91 -7.79
CA GLY A 99 -8.61 3.46 -6.98
C GLY A 99 -9.98 3.59 -7.65
N ARG A 100 -10.03 3.73 -8.98
CA ARG A 100 -11.29 3.80 -9.73
C ARG A 100 -11.78 2.39 -10.03
N VAL A 101 -13.00 2.08 -9.57
CA VAL A 101 -13.64 0.77 -9.77
C VAL A 101 -13.64 0.36 -11.24
N ARG A 102 -14.09 1.24 -12.13
CA ARG A 102 -14.12 0.99 -13.58
C ARG A 102 -12.75 0.60 -14.16
N ASP A 103 -11.69 1.28 -13.72
CA ASP A 103 -10.35 1.02 -14.26
C ASP A 103 -9.77 -0.28 -13.67
N SER A 104 -10.18 -0.66 -12.45
CA SER A 104 -9.82 -1.94 -11.81
C SER A 104 -10.53 -3.14 -12.46
N GLU A 105 -11.80 -2.98 -12.79
CA GLU A 105 -12.60 -3.99 -13.51
C GLU A 105 -12.12 -4.19 -14.96
N ALA A 106 -11.53 -3.15 -15.57
CA ALA A 106 -10.99 -3.22 -16.91
C ALA A 106 -9.66 -4.00 -17.01
N LEU A 107 -9.00 -4.28 -15.88
CA LEU A 107 -7.77 -5.07 -15.86
C LEU A 107 -8.04 -6.53 -16.21
N THR A 108 -7.33 -7.03 -17.20
CA THR A 108 -7.39 -8.44 -17.59
C THR A 108 -6.57 -9.31 -16.62
N SER A 109 -6.73 -10.63 -16.70
CA SER A 109 -5.83 -11.56 -15.99
C SER A 109 -4.38 -11.43 -16.45
N SER A 110 -4.16 -11.13 -17.73
CA SER A 110 -2.82 -10.88 -18.30
C SER A 110 -2.19 -9.62 -17.70
N ASP A 111 -2.96 -8.55 -17.52
CA ASP A 111 -2.46 -7.32 -16.89
C ASP A 111 -2.09 -7.58 -15.43
N ARG A 112 -2.92 -8.34 -14.69
CA ARG A 112 -2.63 -8.72 -13.29
C ARG A 112 -1.37 -9.57 -13.17
N ALA A 113 -1.18 -10.54 -14.06
CA ALA A 113 0.05 -11.34 -14.10
C ALA A 113 1.27 -10.45 -14.35
N ALA A 114 1.19 -9.54 -15.33
CA ALA A 114 2.28 -8.61 -15.62
C ALA A 114 2.60 -7.66 -14.44
N MET A 115 1.58 -7.17 -13.72
CA MET A 115 1.79 -6.38 -12.50
C MET A 115 2.50 -7.18 -11.41
N GLN A 116 2.12 -8.44 -11.22
CA GLN A 116 2.76 -9.33 -10.24
C GLN A 116 4.22 -9.61 -10.61
N ASP A 117 4.50 -9.93 -11.88
CA ASP A 117 5.87 -10.17 -12.37
C ASP A 117 6.76 -8.92 -12.19
N ALA A 118 6.23 -7.74 -12.52
CA ALA A 118 6.94 -6.49 -12.35
C ALA A 118 7.21 -6.18 -10.86
N LEU A 119 6.23 -6.43 -10.00
CA LEU A 119 6.36 -6.25 -8.56
C LEU A 119 7.47 -7.16 -8.02
N ILE A 120 7.41 -8.48 -8.29
CA ILE A 120 8.42 -9.43 -7.83
C ILE A 120 9.81 -9.04 -8.34
N ALA A 121 9.95 -8.67 -9.62
CA ALA A 121 11.22 -8.22 -10.17
C ALA A 121 11.78 -6.99 -9.43
N ALA A 122 10.91 -6.03 -9.06
CA ALA A 122 11.30 -4.86 -8.29
C ALA A 122 11.68 -5.19 -6.85
N LEU A 123 10.92 -6.07 -6.18
CA LEU A 123 11.22 -6.56 -4.84
C LEU A 123 12.59 -7.22 -4.80
N SER A 124 12.85 -8.18 -5.70
CA SER A 124 14.11 -8.91 -5.78
C SER A 124 15.29 -7.98 -6.11
N ALA A 125 15.10 -7.01 -7.01
CA ALA A 125 16.13 -6.05 -7.35
C ALA A 125 16.48 -5.12 -6.16
N ALA A 126 15.48 -4.70 -5.38
CA ALA A 126 15.69 -3.88 -4.19
C ALA A 126 16.45 -4.66 -3.10
N GLU A 127 16.09 -5.92 -2.86
CA GLU A 127 16.78 -6.80 -1.92
C GLU A 127 18.24 -7.06 -2.35
N ALA A 128 18.46 -7.38 -3.63
CA ALA A 128 19.80 -7.59 -4.18
C ALA A 128 20.69 -6.33 -4.09
N ALA A 129 20.08 -5.14 -4.17
CA ALA A 129 20.78 -3.86 -4.00
C ALA A 129 21.02 -3.48 -2.53
N GLY A 130 20.55 -4.27 -1.56
CA GLY A 130 20.66 -3.97 -0.13
C GLY A 130 19.75 -2.83 0.34
N ASN A 131 18.70 -2.50 -0.43
CA ASN A 131 17.72 -1.51 -0.01
C ASN A 131 16.79 -2.11 1.06
N PRO A 132 16.28 -1.30 2.02
CA PRO A 132 15.42 -1.81 3.08
C PRO A 132 14.08 -2.37 2.56
N HIS A 133 13.62 -1.85 1.42
CA HIS A 133 12.43 -2.31 0.71
C HIS A 133 12.40 -1.69 -0.69
N ALA A 134 11.60 -2.26 -1.59
CA ALA A 134 11.30 -1.65 -2.89
C ALA A 134 10.48 -0.36 -2.75
N ARG A 135 10.45 0.43 -3.82
CA ARG A 135 9.69 1.67 -3.95
C ARG A 135 8.76 1.61 -5.18
N PRO A 136 7.70 2.45 -5.24
CA PRO A 136 6.88 2.60 -6.46
C PRO A 136 7.72 2.84 -7.73
N GLU A 137 8.84 3.56 -7.59
CA GLU A 137 9.77 3.80 -8.68
C GLU A 137 10.42 2.51 -9.23
N ASP A 138 10.70 1.53 -8.38
CA ASP A 138 11.31 0.26 -8.80
C ASP A 138 10.33 -0.57 -9.63
N VAL A 139 9.07 -0.64 -9.20
CA VAL A 139 7.99 -1.32 -9.95
C VAL A 139 7.70 -0.59 -11.26
N TYR A 140 7.75 0.74 -11.27
CA TYR A 140 7.62 1.56 -12.48
C TYR A 140 8.71 1.20 -13.49
N ARG A 141 9.96 1.15 -13.04
CA ARG A 141 11.11 0.78 -13.89
C ARG A 141 10.98 -0.66 -14.40
N ALA A 142 10.49 -1.60 -13.57
CA ALA A 142 10.25 -2.98 -13.99
C ALA A 142 9.18 -3.07 -15.10
N LEU A 143 8.02 -2.42 -14.93
CA LEU A 143 6.97 -2.35 -15.96
C LEU A 143 7.48 -1.69 -17.25
N LEU A 144 8.25 -0.61 -17.14
CA LEU A 144 8.84 0.06 -18.30
C LEU A 144 9.79 -0.88 -19.06
N ALA A 145 10.69 -1.57 -18.35
CA ALA A 145 11.62 -2.52 -18.95
C ALA A 145 10.90 -3.74 -19.59
N MET A 146 9.80 -4.21 -19.00
CA MET A 146 8.94 -5.23 -19.61
C MET A 146 8.32 -4.71 -20.91
N SER A 147 7.83 -3.48 -20.92
CA SER A 147 7.24 -2.87 -22.12
C SER A 147 8.24 -2.73 -23.27
N GLU A 148 9.50 -2.39 -22.97
CA GLU A 148 10.56 -2.22 -23.98
C GLU A 148 10.96 -3.55 -24.64
N LYS A 149 10.82 -4.67 -23.93
CA LYS A 149 11.13 -6.02 -24.43
C LYS A 149 9.96 -6.71 -25.10
N GLU A 150 8.73 -6.30 -24.80
CA GLU A 150 7.52 -6.88 -25.36
C GLU A 150 7.47 -6.64 -26.88
N ILE A 151 7.10 -7.67 -27.66
CA ILE A 151 7.03 -7.64 -29.13
C ILE A 151 5.60 -7.33 -29.58
N ILE A 152 4.59 -7.85 -28.85
CA ILE A 152 3.17 -7.70 -29.16
C ILE A 152 2.73 -6.26 -28.84
N PRO A 153 2.30 -5.46 -29.85
CA PRO A 153 2.00 -4.04 -29.65
C PRO A 153 0.94 -3.75 -28.59
N GLU A 154 -0.09 -4.57 -28.49
CA GLU A 154 -1.20 -4.39 -27.55
C GLU A 154 -0.75 -4.58 -26.10
N ILE A 155 0.06 -5.62 -25.84
CA ILE A 155 0.63 -5.90 -24.51
C ILE A 155 1.65 -4.82 -24.15
N ARG A 156 2.52 -4.43 -25.10
CA ARG A 156 3.47 -3.32 -24.93
C ARG A 156 2.77 -2.04 -24.50
N LEU A 157 1.66 -1.71 -25.17
CA LEU A 157 0.88 -0.52 -24.86
C LEU A 157 0.24 -0.62 -23.47
N SER A 158 -0.28 -1.79 -23.08
CA SER A 158 -0.83 -2.02 -21.73
C SER A 158 0.22 -1.83 -20.64
N LEU A 159 1.37 -2.51 -20.76
CA LEU A 159 2.52 -2.38 -19.84
C LEU A 159 2.98 -0.93 -19.71
N ARG A 160 3.11 -0.23 -20.85
CA ARG A 160 3.54 1.17 -20.85
C ARG A 160 2.52 2.07 -20.15
N ARG A 161 1.22 1.86 -20.35
CA ARG A 161 0.17 2.61 -19.64
C ARG A 161 0.22 2.37 -18.13
N MET A 162 0.43 1.13 -17.70
CA MET A 162 0.59 0.81 -16.28
C MET A 162 1.83 1.51 -15.68
N ALA A 163 2.96 1.49 -16.38
CA ALA A 163 4.17 2.20 -15.98
C ALA A 163 3.93 3.72 -15.87
N ASP A 164 3.33 4.33 -16.88
CA ASP A 164 3.04 5.77 -16.90
C ASP A 164 2.06 6.18 -15.78
N SER A 165 1.06 5.33 -15.46
CA SER A 165 0.18 5.52 -14.30
C SER A 165 0.95 5.46 -12.99
N LEU A 166 1.86 4.49 -12.83
CA LEU A 166 2.62 4.30 -11.60
C LEU A 166 3.65 5.42 -11.38
N LYS A 167 4.21 5.99 -12.46
CA LYS A 167 5.09 7.17 -12.41
C LYS A 167 4.46 8.38 -11.70
N LEU A 168 3.14 8.51 -11.73
CA LEU A 168 2.44 9.57 -10.99
C LEU A 168 2.64 9.48 -9.47
N TRP A 169 3.13 8.36 -8.95
CA TRP A 169 3.40 8.10 -7.53
C TRP A 169 4.89 8.11 -7.19
N THR A 170 5.75 8.49 -8.14
CA THR A 170 7.20 8.63 -7.92
C THR A 170 7.63 10.08 -7.81
N ASP A 171 6.74 11.02 -8.21
CA ASP A 171 7.04 12.44 -8.29
C ASP A 171 5.95 13.30 -7.59
N GLY A 172 6.38 14.40 -6.98
CA GLY A 172 5.50 15.52 -6.58
C GLY A 172 4.76 15.32 -5.26
N LEU A 173 3.46 15.67 -5.21
CA LEU A 173 2.64 15.53 -3.99
C LEU A 173 2.14 14.10 -3.72
N ARG A 174 2.41 13.18 -4.66
CA ARG A 174 1.93 11.79 -4.63
C ARG A 174 3.04 10.78 -4.35
N GLY A 175 4.31 11.18 -4.48
CA GLY A 175 5.52 10.37 -4.28
C GLY A 175 6.56 11.15 -3.52
#